data_AF-A0A5A9ZHR4-F1
#
_entry.id   AF-A0A5A9ZHR4-F1
#
_cell.length_a   1.000
_cell.length_b   1.000
_cell.length_c   1.000
_cell.angle_alpha   90.00
_cell.angle_beta   90.00
_cell.angle_gamma   90.00
#
_symmetry.space_group_name_H-M   'P 1'
#
loop_
_entity.id
_entity.type
_entity.pdbx_description
1 polymer ?
#
loop_
_entity_poly.entity_id
_entity_poly.type
_entity_poly.pdbx_seq_one_letter_code
_entity_poly.pdbx_strand_id
1 'polypeptide(L)' 'MSEIIEYRIISAIYTRTDAGEDRDRLSNQVNQFIKTGWQPHGSATSAVLEKDGAIVVMQPIVKYG' A
#
# COMPACT_ATOMS: atom_id res chain seq x y z
N MET A 1 -12.33 23.06 -3.97
CA MET A 1 -11.51 21.85 -4.21
C MET A 1 -10.88 21.50 -2.88
N SER A 2 -11.00 20.27 -2.43
CA SER A 2 -10.36 19.83 -1.18
C SER A 2 -8.86 19.74 -1.38
N GLU A 3 -8.09 20.25 -0.43
CA GLU A 3 -6.62 20.25 -0.47
C GLU A 3 -6.06 19.00 0.23
N ILE A 4 -4.90 18.53 -0.22
CA ILE A 4 -4.20 17.44 0.47
C ILE A 4 -3.57 18.02 1.73
N ILE A 5 -4.08 17.63 2.89
CA ILE A 5 -3.55 18.04 4.20
C ILE A 5 -2.55 17.04 4.78
N GLU A 6 -2.58 15.78 4.31
CA GLU A 6 -1.63 14.75 4.71
C GLU A 6 -1.34 13.80 3.54
N TYR A 7 -0.09 13.37 3.40
CA TYR A 7 0.37 12.40 2.40
C TYR A 7 1.22 11.32 3.07
N ARG A 8 0.98 10.06 2.73
CA ARG A 8 1.72 8.91 3.26
C ARG A 8 1.88 7.83 2.20
N ILE A 9 2.95 7.05 2.30
CA ILE A 9 3.14 5.82 1.52
C ILE A 9 2.99 4.65 2.47
N ILE A 10 2.11 3.71 2.14
CA ILE A 10 1.98 2.43 2.83
C ILE A 10 2.52 1.32 1.95
N SER A 11 2.99 0.24 2.57
CA SER A 11 3.66 -0.84 1.84
C SER A 11 3.42 -2.20 2.46
N ALA A 12 3.56 -3.23 1.62
CA ALA A 12 3.55 -4.61 2.02
C ALA A 12 4.66 -5.38 1.29
N ILE A 13 5.29 -6.31 2.01
CA ILE A 13 6.35 -7.18 1.49
C ILE A 13 5.77 -8.57 1.24
N TYR A 14 6.08 -9.11 0.08
CA TYR A 14 5.63 -10.39 -0.45
C TYR A 14 6.85 -11.24 -0.79
N THR A 15 7.00 -12.38 -0.16
CA THR A 15 8.08 -13.34 -0.43
C THR A 15 7.58 -14.53 -1.26
N ARG A 16 8.45 -15.48 -1.63
CA ARG A 16 8.02 -16.68 -2.37
C ARG A 16 7.16 -17.66 -1.56
N THR A 17 7.42 -17.76 -0.25
CA THR A 17 6.51 -18.44 0.68
C THR A 17 5.17 -17.72 0.76
N ASP A 18 5.18 -16.46 0.34
CA ASP A 18 4.00 -15.70 0.05
C ASP A 18 3.35 -16.03 -1.35
N ALA A 19 3.11 -17.32 -1.75
CA ALA A 19 2.19 -17.78 -2.87
C ALA A 19 0.66 -18.30 -2.74
N GLY A 20 0.02 -18.70 -1.60
CA GLY A 20 -1.47 -18.87 -1.37
C GLY A 20 -2.40 -17.66 -1.05
N GLU A 21 -3.60 -17.87 -0.48
CA GLU A 21 -4.73 -16.90 -0.38
C GLU A 21 -4.64 -15.79 0.70
N ASP A 22 -3.83 -15.92 1.77
CA ASP A 22 -3.79 -14.99 2.91
C ASP A 22 -3.07 -13.63 2.66
N ARG A 23 -3.12 -13.11 1.43
CA ARG A 23 -2.07 -12.21 0.91
C ARG A 23 -2.49 -10.85 0.50
N ASP A 24 -3.71 -10.49 0.83
CA ASP A 24 -4.14 -9.15 0.56
C ASP A 24 -3.67 -8.14 1.62
N ARG A 25 -2.39 -8.23 2.03
CA ARG A 25 -1.81 -7.39 3.09
C ARG A 25 -1.92 -5.90 2.74
N LEU A 26 -1.54 -5.52 1.53
CA LEU A 26 -1.60 -4.12 1.10
C LEU A 26 -3.06 -3.64 1.02
N SER A 27 -3.96 -4.37 0.37
CA SER A 27 -5.34 -3.89 0.25
C SER A 27 -6.06 -3.90 1.59
N ASN A 28 -5.74 -4.82 2.51
CA ASN A 28 -6.24 -4.76 3.88
C ASN A 28 -5.77 -3.50 4.61
N GLN A 29 -4.50 -3.12 4.48
CA GLN A 29 -4.00 -1.85 5.02
C GLN A 29 -4.74 -0.67 4.38
N VAL A 30 -4.83 -0.63 3.04
CA VAL A 30 -5.57 0.42 2.31
C VAL A 30 -7.00 0.54 2.83
N ASN A 31 -7.71 -0.57 2.98
CA ASN A 31 -9.08 -0.61 3.49
C ASN A 31 -9.19 -0.10 4.93
N GLN A 32 -8.20 -0.37 5.78
CA GLN A 32 -8.15 0.21 7.13
C GLN A 32 -7.94 1.74 7.10
N PHE A 33 -7.06 2.22 6.22
CA PHE A 33 -6.84 3.66 6.03
C PHE A 33 -8.09 4.35 5.47
N ILE A 34 -8.79 3.75 4.51
CA ILE A 34 -10.07 4.27 3.98
C ILE A 34 -11.10 4.45 5.10
N LYS A 35 -11.22 3.48 6.02
CA LYS A 35 -12.13 3.58 7.18
C LYS A 35 -11.79 4.74 8.13
N THR A 36 -10.57 5.26 8.08
CA THR A 36 -10.11 6.40 8.90
C THR A 36 -10.09 7.73 8.14
N GLY A 37 -10.66 7.76 6.93
CA GLY A 37 -10.81 8.97 6.11
C GLY A 37 -9.66 9.26 5.16
N TRP A 38 -8.73 8.32 4.99
CA TRP A 38 -7.70 8.41 3.96
C TRP A 38 -8.22 7.91 2.61
N GLN A 39 -7.55 8.30 1.53
CA GLN A 39 -7.88 7.90 0.16
C GLN A 39 -6.62 7.45 -0.58
N PRO A 40 -6.67 6.37 -1.37
CA PRO A 40 -5.59 6.04 -2.30
C PRO A 40 -5.33 7.20 -3.26
N HIS A 41 -4.05 7.49 -3.50
CA HIS A 41 -3.63 8.56 -4.37
C HIS A 41 -2.57 8.09 -5.36
N GLY A 42 -2.79 8.37 -6.65
CA GLY A 42 -1.91 7.91 -7.71
C GLY A 42 -1.85 6.39 -7.85
N SER A 43 -0.85 5.92 -8.59
CA SER A 43 -0.66 4.50 -8.89
C SER A 43 0.14 3.78 -7.81
N ALA A 44 -0.19 2.51 -7.57
CA ALA A 44 0.66 1.61 -6.81
C ALA A 44 1.99 1.37 -7.55
N THR A 45 3.06 1.17 -6.79
CA THR A 45 4.40 0.87 -7.31
C THR A 45 4.96 -0.38 -6.65
N SER A 46 5.85 -1.07 -7.35
CA SER A 46 6.50 -2.29 -6.85
C SER A 46 8.00 -2.26 -7.04
N ALA A 47 8.74 -2.76 -6.05
CA ALA A 47 10.18 -2.96 -6.11
C ALA A 47 10.52 -4.43 -5.82
N VAL A 48 11.42 -5.01 -6.62
CA VAL A 48 11.90 -6.38 -6.43
C VAL A 48 13.19 -6.35 -5.62
N LEU A 49 13.21 -7.06 -4.51
CA LEU A 49 14.39 -7.32 -3.69
C LEU A 49 14.97 -8.66 -4.13
N GLU A 50 15.81 -8.62 -5.17
CA GLU A 50 16.35 -9.82 -5.84
C GLU A 50 17.13 -10.73 -4.89
N LYS A 51 17.87 -10.14 -3.94
CA LYS A 51 18.69 -10.89 -2.97
C LYS A 51 17.85 -11.74 -2.01
N ASP A 52 16.66 -11.26 -1.64
CA ASP A 52 15.81 -11.87 -0.62
C ASP A 52 14.58 -12.58 -1.23
N GLY A 53 14.45 -12.58 -2.56
CA GLY A 53 13.32 -13.18 -3.27
C GLY A 53 11.98 -12.57 -2.85
N ALA A 54 11.97 -11.25 -2.64
CA ALA A 54 10.81 -10.52 -2.16
C ALA A 54 10.38 -9.39 -3.12
N ILE A 55 9.10 -9.05 -3.10
CA ILE A 55 8.51 -7.92 -3.80
C ILE A 55 7.90 -7.01 -2.74
N VAL A 56 8.26 -5.74 -2.77
CA VAL A 56 7.62 -4.71 -1.97
C VAL A 56 6.63 -3.99 -2.86
N VAL A 57 5.36 -3.96 -2.47
CA VAL A 57 4.32 -3.17 -3.14
C VAL A 57 3.95 -1.99 -2.25
N MET A 58 3.81 -0.83 -2.86
CA MET A 58 3.60 0.45 -2.19
C MET A 58 2.38 1.15 -2.79
N GLN A 59 1.58 1.79 -1.94
CA GLN A 59 0.44 2.60 -2.33
C GLN A 59 0.54 3.97 -1.62
N PRO A 60 0.58 5.08 -2.36
CA PRO A 60 0.39 6.38 -1.75
C PRO A 60 -1.06 6.57 -1.32
N ILE A 61 -1.25 7.20 -0.16
CA ILE A 61 -2.55 7.56 0.40
C ILE A 61 -2.51 9.02 0.88
N VAL A 62 -3.65 9.69 0.81
CA VAL A 62 -3.79 11.09 1.20
C VAL A 62 -4.99 11.31 2.09
N LYS A 63 -4.95 12.37 2.89
CA LYS A 63 -6.10 12.89 3.61
C LYS A 63 -6.43 14.27 3.06
N TYR A 64 -7.70 14.51 2.81
CA TYR A 64 -8.22 15.77 2.32
C TYR A 64 -8.80 16.60 3.46
N GLY A 65 -8.58 17.92 3.40
CA GLY A 65 -9.18 18.94 4.27
C GLY A 65 -10.25 19.74 3.57
#